data_AF-H2XSQ3-F1
#
_entry.id   AF-H2XSQ3-F1
#
_cell.length_a   1.000
_cell.length_b   1.000
_cell.length_c   1.000
_cell.angle_alpha   90.00
_cell.angle_beta   90.00
_cell.angle_gamma   90.00
#
_symmetry.space_group_name_H-M   'P 1'
#
loop_
_entity.id
_entity.type
_entity.pdbx_description
1 polymer ?
#
loop_
_entity_poly.entity_id
_entity_poly.type
_entity_poly.pdbx_seq_one_letter_code
_entity_poly.pdbx_strand_id
1 'polypeptide(L)'
;MVGFDSNKGIVPRVCEELFRGISEHSGGDVEFQVSVAMIEVYNDVVKDLLSKRVATPGVGLKVRQAPKKGFVVVGLESIPVQTSDEINFHIGVGNKRRTIVATRMNDTSSRGHTMFVIKFVQVSGGQTVESEINLVDLAGSERAKRVGGAGGRLKEGSMINKSLLCLGNCIKAIVNGDSHIPYRDSVLTKLLKKALGGNSRRHQSGSDRLRGNFIDVKVRRSCKTN
;
A
#
# COMPACT_ATOMS: atom_id res chain seq x y z
N MET A 1 -1.21 -11.53 -0.85
CA MET A 1 -0.72 -10.47 -1.76
C MET A 1 0.20 -11.05 -2.83
N VAL A 2 1.28 -11.75 -2.47
CA VAL A 2 2.32 -12.22 -3.42
C VAL A 2 2.01 -13.58 -4.07
N GLY A 3 1.32 -14.49 -3.38
CA GLY A 3 1.15 -15.89 -3.85
C GLY A 3 2.46 -16.68 -3.70
N PHE A 4 2.40 -18.01 -3.68
CA PHE A 4 3.57 -18.88 -3.61
C PHE A 4 3.60 -19.84 -4.79
N ASP A 5 4.81 -20.13 -5.27
CA ASP A 5 5.24 -21.16 -6.22
C ASP A 5 4.41 -21.27 -7.51
N SER A 6 3.30 -22.01 -7.49
CA SER A 6 2.48 -22.34 -8.67
C SER A 6 1.23 -21.46 -8.83
N ASN A 7 0.91 -20.60 -7.85
CA ASN A 7 -0.25 -19.72 -7.92
C ASN A 7 0.17 -18.26 -7.68
N LYS A 8 0.74 -17.65 -8.73
CA LYS A 8 1.13 -16.22 -8.76
C LYS A 8 -0.03 -15.38 -8.23
N GLY A 9 0.24 -14.61 -7.16
CA GLY A 9 -0.72 -13.69 -6.60
C GLY A 9 -1.03 -12.52 -7.53
N ILE A 10 -1.85 -11.58 -7.07
CA ILE A 10 -2.23 -10.42 -7.88
C ILE A 10 -1.02 -9.54 -8.23
N VAL A 11 -0.06 -9.42 -7.29
CA VAL A 11 1.08 -8.54 -7.48
C VAL A 11 2.01 -8.98 -8.61
N PRO A 12 2.53 -10.23 -8.65
CA PRO A 12 3.38 -10.67 -9.75
C PRO A 12 2.66 -10.60 -11.11
N ARG A 13 1.35 -10.93 -11.16
CA ARG A 13 0.55 -10.81 -12.38
C ARG A 13 0.45 -9.36 -12.86
N VAL A 14 0.13 -8.41 -11.97
CA VAL A 14 0.07 -6.99 -12.30
C VAL A 14 1.42 -6.46 -12.78
N CYS A 15 2.52 -6.92 -12.18
CA CYS A 15 3.86 -6.50 -12.58
C CYS A 15 4.25 -7.05 -13.96
N GLU A 16 3.94 -8.31 -14.24
CA GLU A 16 4.16 -8.93 -15.57
C GLU A 16 3.37 -8.21 -16.66
N GLU A 17 2.09 -7.94 -16.41
CA GLU A 17 1.23 -7.18 -17.34
C GLU A 17 1.73 -5.75 -17.55
N LEU A 18 2.18 -5.08 -16.49
CA LEU A 18 2.75 -3.73 -16.56
C LEU A 18 3.97 -3.69 -17.47
N PHE A 19 4.95 -4.58 -17.25
CA PHE A 19 6.17 -4.59 -18.06
C PHE A 19 5.94 -5.09 -19.48
N ARG A 20 4.98 -6.00 -19.70
CA ARG A 20 4.55 -6.34 -21.06
C ARG A 20 3.98 -5.12 -21.78
N GLY A 21 3.06 -4.39 -21.15
CA GLY A 21 2.49 -3.17 -21.72
C GLY A 21 3.54 -2.09 -22.01
N ILE A 22 4.53 -1.93 -21.12
CA ILE A 22 5.67 -1.03 -21.35
C ILE A 22 6.44 -1.49 -22.59
N SER A 23 6.80 -2.77 -22.71
CA SER A 23 7.57 -3.28 -23.85
C SER A 23 6.86 -3.09 -25.20
N GLU A 24 5.53 -3.26 -25.23
CA GLU A 24 4.71 -3.09 -26.44
C GLU A 24 4.58 -1.63 -26.89
N HIS A 25 4.71 -0.68 -25.96
CA HIS A 25 4.56 0.76 -26.22
C HIS A 25 5.89 1.53 -26.13
N SER A 26 7.00 0.81 -25.88
CA SER A 26 8.34 1.39 -25.85
C SER A 26 8.85 1.54 -27.28
N GLY A 27 9.18 2.77 -27.68
CA GLY A 27 9.68 3.08 -29.01
C GLY A 27 9.36 4.50 -29.46
N GLY A 28 10.16 5.03 -30.38
CA GLY A 28 10.05 6.43 -30.81
C GLY A 28 10.39 7.41 -29.69
N ASP A 29 9.56 8.45 -29.52
CA ASP A 29 9.73 9.51 -28.51
C ASP A 29 9.08 9.18 -27.16
N VAL A 30 8.83 7.91 -26.85
CA VAL A 30 8.16 7.48 -25.60
C VAL A 30 9.16 6.80 -24.66
N GLU A 31 9.35 7.38 -23.48
CA GLU A 31 10.15 6.81 -22.40
C GLU A 31 9.28 6.43 -21.19
N PHE A 32 9.61 5.32 -20.55
CA PHE A 32 8.95 4.86 -19.33
C PHE A 32 9.96 4.75 -18.19
N GLN A 33 9.56 5.21 -17.00
CA GLN A 33 10.30 5.01 -15.76
C GLN A 33 9.38 4.38 -14.73
N VAL A 34 9.80 3.24 -14.16
CA VAL A 34 9.07 2.55 -13.09
C VAL A 34 9.88 2.64 -11.81
N SER A 35 9.20 2.96 -10.71
CA SER A 35 9.81 2.94 -9.39
C SER A 35 8.86 2.34 -8.35
N VAL A 36 9.43 1.72 -7.32
CA VAL A 36 8.68 1.07 -6.25
C VAL A 36 9.03 1.65 -4.89
N ALA A 37 8.06 1.62 -3.98
CA ALA A 37 8.26 1.91 -2.57
C ALA A 37 7.43 0.93 -1.73
N MET A 38 7.89 0.59 -0.53
CA MET A 38 7.14 -0.30 0.36
C MET A 38 7.10 0.29 1.77
N ILE A 39 5.88 0.44 2.29
CA ILE A 39 5.58 1.12 3.54
C ILE A 39 4.91 0.13 4.48
N GLU A 40 5.30 0.18 5.75
CA GLU A 40 4.56 -0.41 6.86
C GLU A 40 3.97 0.71 7.72
N VAL A 41 2.67 0.62 8.02
CA VAL A 41 2.01 1.47 9.01
C VAL A 41 1.67 0.59 10.21
N TYR A 42 2.41 0.79 11.30
CA TYR A 42 2.25 0.06 12.54
C TYR A 42 2.10 1.05 13.70
N ASN A 43 1.03 0.93 14.49
CA ASN A 43 0.74 1.85 15.60
C ASN A 43 0.74 3.34 15.19
N ASP A 44 0.20 3.65 14.01
CA ASP A 44 0.17 5.00 13.39
C ASP A 44 1.58 5.59 13.08
N VAL A 45 2.61 4.74 13.13
CA VAL A 45 4.00 5.06 12.75
C VAL A 45 4.28 4.52 11.36
N VAL A 46 4.81 5.36 10.48
CA VAL A 46 5.20 4.99 9.11
C VAL A 46 6.65 4.51 9.09
N LYS A 47 6.89 3.34 8.52
CA LYS A 47 8.22 2.77 8.30
C LYS A 47 8.43 2.49 6.82
N ASP A 48 9.60 2.86 6.30
CA ASP A 48 10.04 2.44 4.97
C ASP A 48 10.69 1.06 5.07
N LEU A 49 10.16 0.10 4.32
CA LEU A 49 10.62 -1.28 4.31
C LEU A 49 11.75 -1.52 3.29
N LEU A 50 11.96 -0.63 2.33
CA LEU A 50 13.01 -0.76 1.31
C LEU A 50 14.25 0.07 1.64
N SER A 51 14.11 1.09 2.49
CA SER A 51 15.25 1.95 2.80
C SER A 51 16.41 1.21 3.42
N LYS A 52 17.62 1.55 2.97
CA LYS A 52 18.88 1.08 3.57
C LYS A 52 19.30 1.93 4.77
N ARG A 53 18.60 3.04 5.05
CA ARG A 53 18.90 3.92 6.17
C ARG A 53 18.64 3.20 7.49
N VAL A 54 19.53 3.41 8.45
CA VAL A 54 19.32 2.93 9.82
C VAL A 54 18.13 3.68 10.39
N ALA A 55 17.02 2.98 10.60
CA ALA A 55 15.84 3.55 11.24
C ALA A 55 16.16 3.85 12.71
N THR A 56 15.91 5.07 13.16
CA THR A 56 15.94 5.38 14.58
C THR A 56 14.77 4.66 15.26
N PRO A 57 15.01 3.79 16.26
CA PRO A 57 13.94 3.06 16.93
C PRO A 57 12.85 4.00 17.45
N GLY A 58 11.59 3.73 17.11
CA GLY A 58 10.44 4.52 17.54
C GLY A 58 10.20 5.82 16.76
N VAL A 59 11.05 6.19 15.79
CA VAL A 59 10.85 7.37 14.94
C VAL A 59 10.45 6.93 13.54
N GLY A 60 9.18 7.13 13.20
CA GLY A 60 8.66 6.89 11.85
C GLY A 60 8.80 8.09 10.91
N LEU A 61 8.58 7.82 9.63
CA LEU A 61 8.49 8.86 8.61
C LEU A 61 7.25 9.73 8.82
N LYS A 62 7.38 11.02 8.52
CA LYS A 62 6.29 11.99 8.69
C LYS A 62 5.43 12.07 7.44
N VAL A 63 4.12 12.02 7.61
CA VAL A 63 3.16 12.29 6.53
C VAL A 63 2.82 13.78 6.51
N ARG A 64 3.01 14.44 5.37
CA ARG A 64 2.70 15.86 5.16
C ARG A 64 1.74 16.05 4.01
N GLN A 65 0.98 17.14 4.02
CA GLN A 65 0.11 17.50 2.90
C GLN A 65 0.87 18.41 1.93
N ALA A 66 0.97 17.99 0.66
CA ALA A 66 1.52 18.76 -0.44
C ALA A 66 0.38 19.37 -1.28
N PRO A 67 0.48 20.63 -1.74
CA PRO A 67 -0.60 21.36 -2.43
C PRO A 67 -1.19 20.65 -3.67
N LYS A 68 -0.39 19.86 -4.40
CA LYS A 68 -0.83 19.12 -5.61
C LYS A 68 -0.79 17.60 -5.48
N LYS A 69 0.05 17.05 -4.60
CA LYS A 69 0.28 15.60 -4.45
C LYS A 69 -0.55 14.95 -3.34
N GLY A 70 -1.33 15.73 -2.58
CA GLY A 70 -2.10 15.21 -1.45
C GLY A 70 -1.18 14.87 -0.28
N PHE A 71 -1.46 13.79 0.46
CA PHE A 71 -0.59 13.37 1.56
C PHE A 71 0.61 12.59 1.03
N VAL A 72 1.81 13.03 1.42
CA VAL A 72 3.09 12.45 1.01
C VAL A 72 3.91 12.06 2.24
N VAL A 73 4.65 10.96 2.14
CA VAL A 73 5.58 10.51 3.18
C VAL A 73 6.94 11.16 2.93
N VAL A 74 7.41 11.97 3.88
CA VAL A 74 8.71 12.64 3.78
C VAL A 74 9.82 11.64 4.06
N GLY A 75 10.80 11.55 3.15
CA GLY A 75 11.94 10.66 3.28
C GLY A 75 11.69 9.21 2.86
N LEU A 76 10.53 8.93 2.24
CA LEU A 76 10.25 7.63 1.62
C LEU A 76 11.18 7.42 0.41
N GLU A 77 11.89 6.30 0.42
CA GLU A 77 12.77 5.89 -0.67
C GLU A 77 11.94 5.26 -1.79
N SER A 78 12.18 5.73 -3.03
CA SER A 78 11.60 5.14 -4.22
C SER A 78 12.72 4.54 -5.05
N ILE A 79 12.66 3.23 -5.26
CA ILE A 79 13.71 2.47 -5.93
C ILE A 79 13.31 2.30 -7.40
N PRO A 80 14.12 2.77 -8.37
CA PRO A 80 13.87 2.52 -9.78
C PRO A 80 14.00 1.02 -10.08
N VAL A 81 13.13 0.51 -10.95
CA VAL A 81 13.12 -0.90 -11.36
C VAL A 81 12.93 -1.00 -12.87
N GLN A 82 13.54 -2.02 -13.48
CA GLN A 82 13.49 -2.25 -14.93
C GLN A 82 12.75 -3.54 -15.32
N THR A 83 12.53 -4.44 -14.36
CA THR A 83 11.93 -5.76 -14.62
C THR A 83 10.92 -6.15 -13.55
N SER A 84 10.02 -7.07 -13.91
CA SER A 84 9.08 -7.68 -12.95
C SER A 84 9.80 -8.43 -11.84
N ASP A 85 10.96 -9.02 -12.15
CA ASP A 85 11.75 -9.78 -11.20
C ASP A 85 12.40 -8.90 -10.13
N GLU A 86 12.85 -7.69 -10.51
CA GLU A 86 13.30 -6.67 -9.54
C GLU A 86 12.17 -6.26 -8.59
N ILE A 87 10.93 -6.10 -9.09
CA ILE A 87 9.78 -5.82 -8.23
C ILE A 87 9.57 -6.97 -7.24
N ASN A 88 9.58 -8.22 -7.71
CA ASN A 88 9.43 -9.41 -6.87
C ASN A 88 10.56 -9.50 -5.82
N PHE A 89 11.79 -9.17 -6.20
CA PHE A 89 12.92 -9.10 -5.28
C PHE A 89 12.68 -8.05 -4.18
N HIS A 90 12.26 -6.83 -4.53
CA HIS A 90 11.98 -5.77 -3.56
C HIS A 90 10.82 -6.10 -2.62
N ILE A 91 9.78 -6.77 -3.12
CA ILE A 91 8.71 -7.32 -2.27
C ILE A 91 9.29 -8.31 -1.26
N GLY A 92 10.17 -9.21 -1.69
CA GLY A 92 10.87 -10.15 -0.82
C GLY A 92 11.71 -9.45 0.26
N VAL A 93 12.47 -8.42 -0.12
CA VAL A 93 13.27 -7.60 0.81
C VAL A 93 12.37 -6.92 1.84
N GLY A 94 11.31 -6.25 1.41
CA GLY A 94 10.42 -5.54 2.32
C GLY A 94 9.68 -6.49 3.27
N ASN A 95 9.26 -7.67 2.79
CA ASN A 95 8.65 -8.71 3.63
C ASN A 95 9.59 -9.21 4.74
N LYS A 96 10.89 -9.35 4.45
CA LYS A 96 11.90 -9.72 5.48
C LYS A 96 12.13 -8.61 6.52
N ARG A 97 11.89 -7.35 6.15
CA ARG A 97 12.12 -6.15 6.99
C ARG A 97 10.87 -5.63 7.70
N ARG A 98 9.71 -6.22 7.43
CA ARG A 98 8.49 -6.01 8.22
C ARG A 98 8.83 -6.16 9.70
N THR A 99 8.19 -5.37 10.54
CA THR A 99 8.58 -5.27 11.95
C THR A 99 8.38 -6.61 12.66
N ILE A 100 9.45 -7.41 12.77
CA ILE A 100 9.51 -8.62 13.60
C ILE A 100 9.89 -8.17 15.01
N VAL A 101 8.93 -7.67 15.79
CA VAL A 101 9.15 -7.65 17.25
C VAL A 101 9.04 -9.09 17.71
N ALA A 102 10.19 -9.69 18.04
CA ALA A 102 10.27 -10.96 18.72
C ALA A 102 9.60 -10.86 20.10
N THR A 103 8.28 -11.03 20.15
CA THR A 103 7.59 -11.37 21.38
C THR A 103 6.82 -12.65 21.12
N ARG A 104 7.27 -13.70 21.81
CA ARG A 104 6.72 -15.05 21.81
C ARG A 104 5.21 -15.04 21.53
N MET A 105 4.83 -15.80 20.51
CA MET A 105 3.50 -16.39 20.33
C MET A 105 2.39 -15.51 19.69
N ASN A 106 2.63 -14.84 18.54
CA ASN A 106 1.55 -14.46 17.62
C ASN A 106 2.04 -14.19 16.18
N ASP A 107 1.14 -14.41 15.22
CA ASP A 107 1.33 -14.19 13.78
C ASP A 107 1.46 -12.68 13.48
N THR A 108 2.72 -12.20 13.41
CA THR A 108 3.11 -10.81 13.17
C THR A 108 2.52 -10.22 11.89
N SER A 109 2.13 -11.07 10.93
CA SER A 109 1.55 -10.65 9.66
C SER A 109 0.21 -9.91 9.81
N SER A 110 -0.49 -10.07 10.95
CA SER A 110 -1.82 -9.49 11.18
C SER A 110 -1.83 -8.09 11.80
N ARG A 111 -0.69 -7.54 12.24
CA ARG A 111 -0.70 -6.38 13.15
C ARG A 111 -0.26 -5.04 12.55
N GLY A 112 0.21 -5.02 11.31
CA GLY A 112 0.60 -3.80 10.59
C GLY A 112 0.00 -3.77 9.19
N HIS A 113 -0.38 -2.58 8.73
CA HIS A 113 -0.81 -2.40 7.34
C HIS A 113 0.44 -2.28 6.46
N THR A 114 0.45 -2.98 5.34
CA THR A 114 1.53 -2.89 4.36
C THR A 114 1.00 -2.25 3.09
N MET A 115 1.75 -1.33 2.51
CA MET A 115 1.44 -0.69 1.25
C MET A 115 2.64 -0.80 0.33
N PHE A 116 2.45 -1.44 -0.81
CA PHE A 116 3.41 -1.49 -1.90
C PHE A 116 2.96 -0.53 -2.99
N VAL A 117 3.78 0.46 -3.29
CA VAL A 117 3.49 1.54 -4.23
C VAL A 117 4.33 1.30 -5.47
N ILE A 118 3.68 1.16 -6.63
CA ILE A 118 4.33 1.13 -7.93
C ILE A 118 4.00 2.46 -8.61
N LYS A 119 5.01 3.27 -8.88
CA LYS A 119 4.88 4.49 -9.67
C LYS A 119 5.40 4.21 -11.06
N PHE A 120 4.67 4.64 -12.07
CA PHE A 120 5.17 4.68 -13.44
C PHE A 120 5.01 6.08 -14.01
N VAL A 121 6.03 6.52 -14.74
CA VAL A 121 6.09 7.81 -15.40
C VAL A 121 6.32 7.54 -16.87
N GLN A 122 5.42 8.05 -17.71
CA GLN A 122 5.56 8.03 -19.16
C GLN A 122 5.92 9.45 -19.62
N VAL A 123 6.97 9.57 -20.42
CA VAL A 123 7.35 10.82 -21.10
C VAL A 123 7.15 10.60 -22.60
N SER A 124 6.36 11.45 -23.25
CA SER A 124 6.14 11.39 -24.69
C SER A 124 5.96 12.78 -25.28
N GLY A 125 6.76 13.15 -26.29
CA GLY A 125 6.62 14.42 -27.00
C GLY A 125 6.64 15.65 -26.07
N GLY A 126 7.45 15.62 -25.01
CA GLY A 126 7.54 16.68 -23.99
C GLY A 126 6.43 16.69 -22.95
N GLN A 127 5.47 15.76 -23.00
CA GLN A 127 4.45 15.57 -21.98
C GLN A 127 4.85 14.47 -20.99
N THR A 128 4.59 14.69 -19.71
CA THR A 128 4.84 13.70 -18.64
C THR A 128 3.53 13.27 -18.00
N VAL A 129 3.26 11.97 -18.02
CA VAL A 129 2.11 11.35 -17.37
C VAL A 129 2.61 10.50 -16.21
N GLU A 130 2.25 10.89 -14.98
CA GLU A 130 2.55 10.10 -13.78
C GLU A 130 1.33 9.29 -13.34
N SER A 131 1.54 8.02 -13.01
CA SER A 131 0.51 7.13 -12.49
C SER A 131 1.05 6.26 -11.36
N GLU A 132 0.15 5.78 -10.51
CA GLU A 132 0.50 5.12 -9.26
C GLU A 132 -0.49 4.00 -8.95
N ILE A 133 0.05 2.81 -8.71
CA ILE A 133 -0.69 1.63 -8.26
C ILE A 133 -0.34 1.41 -6.79
N ASN A 134 -1.36 1.42 -5.94
CA ASN A 134 -1.22 1.16 -4.52
C ASN A 134 -1.79 -0.22 -4.19
N LEU A 135 -0.91 -1.16 -3.87
CA LEU A 135 -1.26 -2.50 -3.45
C LEU A 135 -1.20 -2.54 -1.93
N VAL A 136 -2.34 -2.75 -1.28
CA VAL A 136 -2.48 -2.59 0.17
C VAL A 136 -2.86 -3.91 0.81
N ASP A 137 -2.06 -4.36 1.78
CA ASP A 137 -2.38 -5.48 2.65
C ASP A 137 -2.76 -4.93 4.03
N LEU A 138 -4.05 -5.01 4.36
CA LEU A 138 -4.56 -4.46 5.61
C LEU A 138 -4.35 -5.45 6.75
N ALA A 139 -4.04 -4.91 7.92
CA ALA A 139 -4.00 -5.65 9.17
C ALA A 139 -5.33 -6.35 9.45
N GLY A 140 -5.27 -7.38 10.30
CA GLY A 140 -6.44 -8.08 10.80
C GLY A 140 -7.42 -7.13 11.48
N SER A 141 -8.71 -7.30 11.17
CA SER A 141 -9.80 -6.50 11.76
C SER A 141 -10.41 -7.14 13.01
N GLU A 142 -9.79 -8.21 13.53
CA GLU A 142 -10.30 -8.90 14.68
C GLU A 142 -10.28 -8.01 15.92
N ARG A 143 -11.39 -8.04 16.67
CA ARG A 143 -11.44 -7.40 17.99
C ARG A 143 -10.35 -8.04 18.83
N ALA A 144 -9.50 -7.21 19.42
CA ALA A 144 -8.57 -7.66 20.44
C ALA A 144 -9.40 -8.28 21.59
N LYS A 145 -9.55 -9.61 21.59
CA LYS A 145 -10.04 -10.32 22.77
C LYS A 145 -9.08 -9.95 23.90
N ARG A 146 -9.63 -9.73 25.08
CA ARG A 146 -8.94 -9.27 26.31
C ARG A 146 -7.90 -10.32 26.74
N VAL A 147 -6.81 -10.48 26.00
CA VAL A 147 -5.70 -11.34 26.36
C VAL A 147 -4.94 -10.59 27.44
N GLY A 148 -5.01 -11.10 28.67
CA GLY A 148 -4.50 -10.48 29.90
C GLY A 148 -2.98 -10.35 29.93
N GLY A 149 -2.42 -9.46 29.12
CA GLY A 149 -1.00 -9.12 29.13
C GLY A 149 -0.81 -7.62 28.97
N ALA A 150 -0.19 -7.00 29.98
CA ALA A 150 0.43 -5.68 30.06
C ALA A 150 0.01 -4.60 29.03
N GLY A 151 -0.43 -3.43 29.52
CA GLY A 151 -1.11 -2.34 28.79
C GLY A 151 -0.54 -1.83 27.46
N GLY A 152 0.67 -2.22 27.05
CA GLY A 152 1.19 -1.99 25.69
C GLY A 152 0.42 -2.74 24.60
N ARG A 153 0.03 -4.01 24.85
CA ARG A 153 -0.69 -4.85 23.85
C ARG A 153 -2.12 -4.38 23.62
N LEU A 154 -2.79 -3.87 24.66
CA LEU A 154 -4.12 -3.27 24.56
C LEU A 154 -4.08 -1.97 23.76
N LYS A 155 -3.07 -1.12 23.97
CA LYS A 155 -2.88 0.12 23.20
C LYS A 155 -2.63 -0.18 21.71
N GLU A 156 -1.79 -1.16 21.42
CA GLU A 156 -1.49 -1.60 20.04
C GLU A 156 -2.73 -2.14 19.31
N GLY A 157 -3.47 -3.07 19.92
CA GLY A 157 -4.71 -3.60 19.34
C GLY A 157 -5.79 -2.54 19.14
N SER A 158 -5.80 -1.52 20.01
CA SER A 158 -6.67 -0.35 19.86
C SER A 158 -6.28 0.50 18.63
N MET A 159 -4.99 0.71 18.37
CA MET A 159 -4.53 1.53 17.24
C MET A 159 -4.73 0.87 15.88
N ILE A 160 -4.54 -0.45 15.77
CA ILE A 160 -4.85 -1.20 14.54
C ILE A 160 -6.34 -1.06 14.21
N ASN A 161 -7.21 -1.33 15.19
CA ASN A 161 -8.65 -1.20 15.02
C ASN A 161 -9.08 0.25 14.73
N LYS A 162 -8.43 1.24 15.35
CA LYS A 162 -8.66 2.66 15.05
C LYS A 162 -8.40 2.95 13.58
N SER A 163 -7.25 2.54 13.04
CA SER A 163 -6.90 2.83 11.65
C SER A 163 -7.87 2.20 10.63
N LEU A 164 -8.36 0.99 10.91
CA LEU A 164 -9.39 0.31 10.10
C LEU A 164 -10.78 0.96 10.24
N LEU A 165 -11.15 1.39 11.45
CA LEU A 165 -12.39 2.12 11.69
C LEU A 165 -12.41 3.45 10.92
N CYS A 166 -11.32 4.22 10.98
CA CYS A 166 -11.18 5.46 10.21
C CYS A 166 -11.31 5.20 8.70
N LEU A 167 -10.74 4.10 8.19
CA LEU A 167 -10.90 3.69 6.80
C LEU A 167 -12.37 3.37 6.47
N GLY A 168 -13.07 2.64 7.34
CA GLY A 168 -14.50 2.37 7.21
C GLY A 168 -15.34 3.64 7.19
N ASN A 169 -15.03 4.62 8.05
CA ASN A 169 -15.69 5.92 8.07
C ASN A 169 -15.46 6.71 6.79
N CYS A 170 -14.23 6.70 6.24
CA CYS A 170 -13.94 7.34 4.96
C CYS A 170 -14.74 6.70 3.82
N ILE A 171 -14.77 5.36 3.75
CA ILE A 171 -15.53 4.63 2.73
C ILE A 171 -17.02 4.93 2.84
N LYS A 172 -17.57 4.92 4.07
CA LYS A 172 -18.97 5.25 4.32
C LYS A 172 -19.31 6.67 3.85
N ALA A 173 -18.48 7.65 4.19
CA ALA A 173 -18.66 9.03 3.76
C ALA A 173 -18.61 9.18 2.23
N ILE A 174 -17.69 8.48 1.56
CA ILE A 174 -17.60 8.45 0.09
C ILE A 174 -18.86 7.85 -0.53
N VAL A 175 -19.34 6.72 -0.01
CA VAL A 175 -20.53 6.03 -0.53
C VAL A 175 -21.79 6.87 -0.33
N ASN A 176 -21.88 7.58 0.78
CA ASN A 176 -22.99 8.47 1.08
C ASN A 176 -22.96 9.78 0.28
N GLY A 177 -21.85 10.10 -0.39
CA GLY A 177 -21.67 11.38 -1.07
C GLY A 177 -21.50 12.55 -0.11
N ASP A 178 -20.98 12.30 1.10
CA ASP A 178 -20.76 13.34 2.11
C ASP A 178 -19.77 14.39 1.58
N SER A 179 -20.04 15.67 1.85
CA SER A 179 -19.15 16.78 1.47
C SER A 179 -17.79 16.73 2.17
N HIS A 180 -17.75 16.12 3.36
CA HIS A 180 -16.55 15.95 4.15
C HIS A 180 -16.18 14.48 4.30
N ILE A 181 -14.98 14.12 3.84
CA ILE A 181 -14.41 12.77 4.05
C ILE A 181 -13.26 12.87 5.06
N PRO A 182 -13.29 12.13 6.18
CA PRO A 182 -12.36 12.28 7.30
C PRO A 182 -11.00 11.59 7.07
N TYR A 183 -10.33 11.90 5.95
CA TYR A 183 -9.02 11.34 5.59
C TYR A 183 -7.89 11.66 6.59
N ARG A 184 -8.13 12.52 7.59
CA ARG A 184 -7.11 12.99 8.53
C ARG A 184 -7.05 12.16 9.82
N ASP A 185 -8.02 11.29 10.05
CA ASP A 185 -8.21 10.60 11.33
C ASP A 185 -7.17 9.49 11.60
N SER A 186 -6.51 9.00 10.55
CA SER A 186 -5.41 8.04 10.67
C SER A 186 -4.34 8.26 9.61
N VAL A 187 -3.11 7.80 9.86
CA VAL A 187 -2.07 7.77 8.84
C VAL A 187 -2.50 6.95 7.64
N LEU A 188 -3.15 5.80 7.86
CA LEU A 188 -3.64 4.93 6.79
C LEU A 188 -4.59 5.67 5.84
N THR A 189 -5.56 6.41 6.38
CA THR A 189 -6.53 7.16 5.56
C THR A 189 -5.92 8.35 4.84
N LYS A 190 -4.89 8.98 5.44
CA LYS A 190 -4.08 9.99 4.75
C LYS A 190 -3.40 9.40 3.52
N LEU A 191 -2.69 8.28 3.68
CA LEU A 191 -1.98 7.61 2.58
C LEU A 191 -2.94 7.13 1.48
N LEU A 192 -4.10 6.60 1.86
CA LEU A 192 -5.09 6.08 0.92
C LEU A 192 -5.97 7.15 0.28
N LYS A 193 -5.85 8.43 0.67
CA LYS A 193 -6.70 9.50 0.13
C LYS A 193 -6.70 9.53 -1.40
N LYS A 194 -5.53 9.40 -2.03
CA LYS A 194 -5.40 9.39 -3.50
C LYS A 194 -6.09 8.17 -4.13
N ALA A 195 -6.02 7.02 -3.47
CA ALA A 195 -6.67 5.79 -3.91
C ALA A 195 -8.20 5.79 -3.69
N LEU A 196 -8.72 6.59 -2.76
CA LEU A 196 -10.14 6.60 -2.38
C LEU A 196 -10.93 7.78 -2.96
N GLY A 197 -10.29 8.92 -3.21
CA GLY A 197 -10.96 10.22 -3.35
C GLY A 197 -11.09 10.83 -4.76
N GLY A 198 -10.70 10.14 -5.83
CA GLY A 198 -10.91 10.63 -7.20
C GLY A 198 -9.89 10.11 -8.21
N ASN A 199 -10.37 9.60 -9.34
CA ASN A 199 -9.65 9.01 -10.48
C ASN A 199 -9.03 7.60 -10.30
N SER A 200 -9.38 6.88 -9.23
CA SER A 200 -9.00 5.49 -9.03
C SER A 200 -10.07 4.52 -9.57
N ARG A 201 -9.78 3.77 -10.65
CA ARG A 201 -10.68 2.68 -11.07
C ARG A 201 -10.51 1.51 -10.12
N ARG A 202 -11.57 1.16 -9.40
CA ARG A 202 -11.67 -0.08 -8.62
C ARG A 202 -12.03 -1.21 -9.57
N HIS A 203 -11.14 -2.20 -9.73
CA HIS A 203 -11.46 -3.40 -10.49
C HIS A 203 -12.31 -4.35 -9.61
N GLN A 204 -13.62 -4.39 -9.84
CA GLN A 204 -14.42 -5.59 -9.57
C GLN A 204 -14.32 -6.49 -10.81
N SER A 205 -14.13 -7.79 -10.64
CA SER A 205 -13.94 -8.71 -11.77
C SER A 205 -15.22 -8.80 -12.61
N GLY A 206 -15.19 -8.18 -13.78
CA GLY A 206 -16.25 -8.21 -14.80
C GLY A 206 -15.70 -7.60 -16.09
N SER A 207 -15.99 -8.25 -17.21
CA SER A 207 -15.51 -8.03 -18.58
C SER A 207 -15.26 -6.57 -19.01
N ASP A 208 -14.18 -6.41 -19.78
CA ASP A 208 -13.94 -5.45 -20.86
C ASP A 208 -13.42 -4.00 -20.65
N ARG A 209 -12.53 -3.66 -21.60
CA ARG A 209 -11.95 -2.36 -22.05
C ARG A 209 -10.85 -1.67 -21.21
N LEU A 210 -9.64 -1.85 -21.74
CA LEU A 210 -8.42 -1.04 -21.55
C LEU A 210 -8.65 0.43 -21.91
N ARG A 211 -9.01 1.25 -20.92
CA ARG A 211 -8.56 2.66 -20.76
C ARG A 211 -8.30 2.88 -19.26
N GLY A 212 -7.44 3.84 -18.92
CA GLY A 212 -6.45 3.82 -17.83
C GLY A 212 -6.78 3.60 -16.33
N ASN A 213 -5.77 3.93 -15.51
CA ASN A 213 -5.74 4.01 -14.04
C ASN A 213 -6.33 2.81 -13.28
N PHE A 214 -5.62 1.69 -13.32
CA PHE A 214 -5.89 0.50 -12.50
C PHE A 214 -5.48 0.72 -11.03
N ILE A 215 -6.43 0.63 -10.09
CA ILE A 215 -6.16 0.54 -8.66
C ILE A 215 -6.87 -0.68 -8.09
N ASP A 216 -6.11 -1.69 -7.68
CA ASP A 216 -6.61 -2.85 -6.93
C ASP A 216 -6.41 -2.63 -5.41
N VAL A 217 -7.51 -2.29 -4.73
CA VAL A 217 -7.57 -2.32 -3.26
C VAL A 217 -8.06 -3.70 -2.85
N LYS A 218 -7.15 -4.66 -2.73
CA LYS A 218 -7.49 -6.00 -2.26
C LYS A 218 -7.62 -6.03 -0.73
N VAL A 219 -8.83 -5.78 -0.21
CA VAL A 219 -9.18 -6.07 1.18
C VAL A 219 -9.31 -7.59 1.34
N ARG A 220 -8.22 -8.29 1.66
CA ARG A 220 -8.31 -9.72 2.00
C ARG A 220 -8.77 -9.85 3.45
N ARG A 221 -10.06 -10.10 3.68
CA ARG A 221 -10.54 -10.59 4.99
C ARG A 221 -10.04 -12.03 5.17
N SER A 222 -9.10 -12.25 6.09
CA SER A 222 -8.84 -13.59 6.60
C SER A 222 -9.80 -13.86 7.74
N CYS A 223 -10.94 -14.49 7.45
CA CYS A 223 -11.80 -15.08 8.45
C CYS A 223 -11.49 -16.59 8.45
N LYS A 224 -10.80 -17.08 9.47
CA LYS A 224 -10.86 -18.52 9.78
C LYS A 224 -12.12 -18.72 10.62
N THR A 225 -13.10 -19.40 10.05
CA THR A 225 -14.25 -19.97 10.76
C THR A 225 -13.96 -21.42 11.13
N ASN A 226 -14.18 -21.68 12.42
CA ASN A 226 -14.16 -22.92 13.21
C ASN A 226 -12.88 -23.75 13.21
#